data_AF-A0A2A5T0N8-F1
#
_entry.id   AF-A0A2A5T0N8-F1
#
_cell.length_a   1.000
_cell.length_b   1.000
_cell.length_c   1.000
_cell.angle_alpha   90.00
_cell.angle_beta   90.00
_cell.angle_gamma   90.00
#
_symmetry.space_group_name_H-M   'P 1'
#
loop_
_entity.id
_entity.type
_entity.pdbx_description
1 polymer ?
#
loop_
_entity_poly.entity_id
_entity_poly.type
_entity_poly.pdbx_seq_one_letter_code
_entity_poly.pdbx_strand_id
1 'polypeptide(L)' 'MIAFHQSEYRDFKTYYIHFVCRYLTNKFPELVSYTRMLKLMQGVLDLLYSYLTHR' A
#
# COMPACT_ATOMS: atom_id res chain seq x y z
N MET A 1 -2.71 -1.72 -5.11
CA MET A 1 -3.99 -2.17 -4.50
C MET A 1 -4.74 -3.13 -5.40
N ILE A 2 -4.90 -2.84 -6.70
CA ILE A 2 -5.52 -3.78 -7.67
C ILE A 2 -4.84 -5.16 -7.64
N ALA A 3 -3.51 -5.21 -7.77
CA ALA A 3 -2.75 -6.46 -7.67
C ALA A 3 -2.92 -7.18 -6.32
N PHE A 4 -3.10 -6.43 -5.22
CA PHE A 4 -3.39 -7.04 -3.91
C PHE A 4 -4.75 -7.74 -3.91
N HIS A 5 -5.81 -7.07 -4.39
CA HIS A 5 -7.14 -7.67 -4.47
C HIS A 5 -7.20 -8.88 -5.41
N GLN A 6 -6.37 -8.90 -6.44
CA GLN A 6 -6.24 -10.04 -7.37
C GLN A 6 -5.34 -11.17 -6.86
N SER A 7 -4.52 -10.90 -5.84
CA SER A 7 -3.53 -11.86 -5.33
C SER A 7 -4.05 -12.83 -4.29
N GLU A 8 -5.34 -12.73 -3.93
CA GLU A 8 -6.04 -13.61 -2.98
C GLU A 8 -5.42 -13.66 -1.56
N TYR A 9 -4.49 -12.76 -1.23
CA TYR A 9 -3.99 -12.62 0.12
C TYR A 9 -5.06 -12.03 1.03
N ARG A 10 -5.24 -12.65 2.20
CA ARG A 10 -6.23 -12.26 3.19
C ARG A 10 -6.04 -10.84 3.72
N ASP A 11 -4.79 -10.42 3.91
CA ASP A 11 -4.46 -9.11 4.45
C ASP A 11 -3.29 -8.48 3.69
N PHE A 12 -3.29 -7.15 3.69
CA PHE A 12 -2.31 -6.37 2.93
C PHE A 12 -0.88 -6.53 3.47
N LYS A 13 -0.71 -6.81 4.78
CA LYS A 13 0.60 -6.99 5.40
C LYS A 13 1.28 -8.25 4.87
N THR A 14 0.55 -9.36 4.83
CA THR A 14 1.03 -10.64 4.30
C THR A 14 1.38 -10.51 2.81
N TYR A 15 0.52 -9.87 2.01
CA TYR A 15 0.82 -9.54 0.62
C TYR A 15 2.10 -8.72 0.48
N TYR A 16 2.25 -7.67 1.28
CA TYR A 16 3.41 -6.78 1.22
C TYR A 16 4.71 -7.53 1.52
N ILE A 17 4.75 -8.28 2.61
CA ILE A 17 5.96 -8.97 3.06
C ILE A 17 6.32 -10.13 2.12
N HIS A 18 5.34 -10.97 1.77
CA HIS A 18 5.62 -12.22 1.06
C HIS A 18 5.69 -12.06 -0.46
N PHE A 19 5.00 -11.08 -1.03
CA PHE A 19 4.99 -10.85 -2.47
C PHE A 19 5.80 -9.62 -2.86
N VAL A 20 5.48 -8.45 -2.30
CA VAL A 20 6.10 -7.19 -2.72
C VAL A 20 7.58 -7.15 -2.35
N CYS A 21 7.92 -7.36 -1.08
CA CYS A 21 9.32 -7.35 -0.64
C CYS A 21 10.17 -8.48 -1.26
N ARG A 22 9.54 -9.58 -1.67
CA ARG A 22 10.25 -10.74 -2.22
C ARG A 22 10.50 -10.62 -3.72
N TYR A 23 9.50 -10.20 -4.48
CA TYR A 23 9.53 -10.25 -5.95
C TYR A 23 9.60 -8.88 -6.61
N LEU A 24 9.22 -7.82 -5.90
CA LEU A 24 9.12 -6.47 -6.47
C LEU A 24 10.19 -5.50 -5.99
N THR A 25 11.00 -5.87 -4.98
CA THR A 25 12.11 -5.02 -4.49
C THR A 25 13.07 -4.60 -5.60
N ASN A 26 13.42 -5.50 -6.52
CA ASN A 26 14.30 -5.17 -7.65
C ASN A 26 13.64 -4.27 -8.70
N LYS A 27 12.30 -4.24 -8.74
CA LYS A 27 11.53 -3.37 -9.64
C LYS A 27 11.28 -1.99 -9.04
N PHE A 28 11.34 -1.88 -7.71
CA PHE A 28 11.14 -0.65 -6.96
C PHE A 28 12.34 -0.43 -6.04
N PRO A 29 13.44 0.15 -6.55
CA PRO A 29 14.66 0.32 -5.77
C PRO A 29 14.46 1.18 -4.50
N GLU A 30 13.43 2.03 -4.49
CA GLU A 30 13.04 2.85 -3.33
C GLU A 30 11.83 2.28 -2.57
N LEU A 31 11.64 0.96 -2.60
CA LEU A 31 10.53 0.30 -1.92
C LEU A 31 10.52 0.70 -0.44
N VAL A 32 9.38 1.26 -0.02
CA VAL A 32 9.19 1.74 1.36
C VAL A 32 9.06 0.57 2.34
N SER A 33 9.29 0.79 3.63
CA SER A 33 8.91 -0.24 4.61
C SER A 33 7.38 -0.34 4.71
N TYR A 34 6.85 -1.49 5.14
CA TYR A 34 5.41 -1.67 5.37
C TYR A 34 4.82 -0.55 6.25
N THR A 35 5.51 -0.18 7.32
CA THR A 35 5.08 0.90 8.22
C THR A 35 5.04 2.26 7.51
N ARG A 36 6.01 2.56 6.64
CA ARG A 36 6.01 3.78 5.84
C ARG A 36 4.89 3.75 4.80
N MET A 37 4.64 2.60 4.17
CA MET A 37 3.51 2.40 3.25
C MET A 37 2.17 2.70 3.93
N LEU A 38 1.94 2.18 5.14
CA LEU A 38 0.71 2.45 5.89
C LEU A 38 0.50 3.94 6.18
N LYS A 39 1.55 4.65 6.60
CA LYS A 39 1.48 6.10 6.85
C LYS A 39 1.12 6.87 5.58
N LEU A 40 1.70 6.50 4.44
CA LEU A 40 1.38 7.11 3.15
C LEU A 40 -0.07 6.84 2.74
N MET A 41 -0.55 5.61 2.91
CA MET A 41 -1.95 5.26 2.63
C MET A 41 -2.92 6.07 3.50
N GLN A 42 -2.64 6.21 4.79
CA GLN A 42 -3.45 7.05 5.69
C GLN A 42 -3.48 8.51 5.24
N GLY A 43 -2.33 9.10 4.92
CA GLY A 43 -2.28 10.49 4.45
C GLY A 43 -3.07 10.74 3.17
N VAL A 44 -3.09 9.77 2.23
CA VAL A 44 -3.93 9.86 1.03
C VAL A 44 -5.41 9.79 1.38
N LEU A 45 -5.81 8.93 2.32
CA LEU A 45 -7.20 8.85 2.77
C LEU A 45 -7.65 10.15 3.45
N ASP A 46 -6.80 10.75 4.26
CA ASP A 46 -7.10 12.02 4.95
C ASP A 46 -7.29 13.16 3.93
N LEU A 47 -6.42 13.24 2.92
CA LEU A 47 -6.54 14.20 1.82
C LEU A 47 -7.82 13.98 1.01
N LEU A 48 -8.13 12.72 0.67
CA LEU A 48 -9.35 12.37 -0.07
C LEU A 48 -10.59 12.72 0.73
N TYR A 49 -10.59 12.41 2.03
CA TYR A 49 -11.69 12.74 2.93
C TYR A 49 -11.90 14.26 3.01
N SER A 50 -10.81 15.03 3.21
CA SER A 50 -10.87 16.49 3.20
C SER A 50 -11.45 16.99 1.89
N TYR A 51 -10.98 16.50 0.74
CA TYR A 51 -11.51 16.89 -0.57
C TYR A 51 -13.01 16.60 -0.73
N LEU A 52 -13.47 15.43 -0.29
CA LEU A 52 -14.87 15.00 -0.42
C LEU A 52 -15.83 15.68 0.57
N THR A 53 -15.33 16.10 1.72
CA THR A 53 -16.14 16.71 2.79
C THR A 53 -16.11 18.23 2.79
N HIS A 54 -15.13 18.84 2.14
CA HIS A 54 -15.01 20.29 1.99
C HIS A 54 -15.94 20.84 0.87
N ARG A 55 -17.20 20.41 0.91
CA ARG A 55 -18.29 20.92 0.05
C ARG A 55 -18.96 22.14 0.66
#